data_AF-A0A6D0F9T4-F1
#
_entry.id   AF-A0A6D0F9T4-F1
#
_cell.length_a   1.000
_cell.length_b   1.000
_cell.length_c   1.000
_cell.angle_alpha   90.00
_cell.angle_beta   90.00
_cell.angle_gamma   90.00
#
_symmetry.space_group_name_H-M   'P 1'
#
loop_
_entity.id
_entity.type
_entity.pdbx_description
1 polymer ?
#
loop_
_entity_poly.entity_id
_entity_poly.type
_entity_poly.pdbx_seq_one_letter_code
_entity_poly.pdbx_strand_id
1 'polypeptide(L)' 'MRRELAIEFSRVTESAALAGYKWLGRGDKNTADGAAVNAMRIMLNQVNIDGTIVIGE' A
#
# COMPACT_ATOMS: atom_id res chain seq x y z
N MET A 1 12.13 4.49 -17.00
CA MET A 1 11.56 3.75 -15.84
C MET A 1 12.15 2.35 -15.81
N ARG A 2 12.62 1.86 -14.65
CA ARG A 2 12.98 0.44 -14.49
C ARG A 2 11.70 -0.38 -14.48
N ARG A 3 11.57 -1.34 -15.40
CA ARG A 3 10.36 -2.17 -15.55
C ARG A 3 10.03 -2.95 -14.27
N GLU A 4 11.06 -3.42 -13.58
CA GLU A 4 10.95 -4.13 -12.30
C GLU A 4 10.29 -3.26 -11.22
N LEU A 5 10.72 -2.00 -11.11
CA LEU A 5 10.15 -1.04 -10.15
C LEU A 5 8.66 -0.80 -10.37
N ALA A 6 8.23 -0.74 -11.63
CA ALA A 6 6.80 -0.58 -11.96
C ALA A 6 5.98 -1.79 -11.50
N ILE A 7 6.51 -3.01 -11.65
CA ILE A 7 5.85 -4.24 -11.20
C ILE A 7 5.80 -4.30 -9.66
N GLU A 8 6.87 -3.90 -8.99
CA GLU A 8 6.91 -3.83 -7.52
C GLU A 8 5.86 -2.85 -6.98
N PHE A 9 5.72 -1.68 -7.59
CA PHE A 9 4.69 -0.70 -7.21
C PHE A 9 3.27 -1.19 -7.51
N SER A 10 3.05 -1.97 -8.58
CA SER A 10 1.75 -2.64 -8.81
C SER A 10 1.39 -3.53 -7.61
N ARG A 11 2.33 -4.35 -7.14
CA ARG A 11 2.13 -5.25 -5.98
C ARG A 11 1.85 -4.50 -4.68
N VAL A 12 2.47 -3.33 -4.48
CA VAL A 12 2.17 -2.43 -3.35
C VAL A 12 0.69 -2.03 -3.39
N THR A 13 0.18 -1.59 -4.55
CA THR A 13 -1.22 -1.17 -4.68
C THR A 13 -2.19 -2.35 -4.52
N GLU A 14 -1.87 -3.53 -5.07
CA GLU A 14 -2.65 -4.76 -4.91
C GLU A 14 -2.77 -5.15 -3.44
N SER A 15 -1.66 -5.12 -2.69
CA SER A 15 -1.64 -5.47 -1.27
C SER A 15 -2.47 -4.50 -0.43
N ALA A 16 -2.37 -3.19 -0.70
CA ALA A 16 -3.17 -2.18 -0.03
C ALA A 16 -4.67 -2.36 -0.32
N ALA A 17 -5.03 -2.60 -1.58
CA ALA A 17 -6.40 -2.81 -2.01
C ALA A 17 -7.02 -4.06 -1.34
N LEU A 18 -6.29 -5.18 -1.31
CA LEU A 18 -6.76 -6.41 -0.67
C LEU A 18 -6.92 -6.26 0.85
N ALA A 19 -6.03 -5.51 1.50
CA ALA A 19 -6.11 -5.23 2.93
C ALA A 19 -7.32 -4.35 3.27
N GLY A 20 -7.55 -3.28 2.51
CA GLY A 20 -8.70 -2.40 2.66
C GLY A 20 -10.03 -3.09 2.30
N TYR A 21 -10.05 -3.93 1.26
CA TYR A 21 -11.25 -4.63 0.79
C TYR A 21 -11.93 -5.47 1.88
N LYS A 22 -11.16 -6.03 2.82
CA LYS A 22 -11.71 -6.79 3.97
C LYS A 22 -12.70 -5.98 4.81
N TRP A 23 -12.64 -4.64 4.73
CA TRP A 23 -13.46 -3.71 5.49
C TRP A 23 -14.58 -3.05 4.68
N LEU A 24 -14.75 -3.43 3.40
CA LEU A 24 -15.80 -2.88 2.54
C LEU A 24 -17.19 -3.10 3.16
N GLY A 25 -17.97 -2.02 3.25
CA GLY A 25 -19.33 -2.05 3.78
C GLY A 25 -19.44 -2.18 5.31
N ARG A 26 -18.32 -2.17 6.06
CA ARG A 26 -18.35 -2.32 7.53
C ARG A 26 -18.58 -1.03 8.30
N GLY A 27 -18.59 0.12 7.63
CA GLY A 27 -18.75 1.43 8.28
C GLY A 27 -17.56 1.88 9.14
N ASP A 28 -16.46 1.12 9.15
CA ASP A 28 -15.25 1.43 9.92
C ASP A 28 -14.13 1.97 9.00
N LYS A 29 -14.21 3.27 8.70
CA LYS A 29 -13.24 3.98 7.86
C LYS A 29 -11.81 3.83 8.36
N ASN A 30 -11.58 4.07 9.66
CA ASN A 30 -10.22 4.24 10.17
C ASN A 30 -9.47 2.91 10.19
N THR A 31 -10.16 1.82 10.52
CA THR A 31 -9.54 0.49 10.45
C THR A 31 -9.31 0.05 9.01
N ALA A 32 -10.21 0.39 8.08
CA ALA A 32 -10.02 0.12 6.65
C ALA A 32 -8.78 0.83 6.10
N ASP A 33 -8.65 2.12 6.41
CA ASP A 33 -7.54 2.96 5.99
C ASP A 33 -6.21 2.50 6.62
N GLY A 34 -6.19 2.29 7.94
CA GLY A 34 -5.02 1.78 8.65
C GLY A 34 -4.56 0.40 8.13
N ALA A 35 -5.49 -0.48 7.75
CA ALA A 35 -5.14 -1.77 7.14
C ALA A 35 -4.46 -1.60 5.78
N ALA A 36 -4.98 -0.70 4.93
CA ALA A 36 -4.39 -0.40 3.62
C ALA A 36 -3.01 0.28 3.74
N VAL A 37 -2.88 1.29 4.59
CA VAL A 37 -1.62 2.01 4.85
C VAL A 37 -0.54 1.06 5.39
N ASN A 38 -0.89 0.20 6.34
CA ASN A 38 0.08 -0.75 6.90
C ASN A 38 0.57 -1.74 5.83
N ALA A 39 -0.34 -2.33 5.05
CA ALA A 39 0.03 -3.23 3.95
C ALA A 39 0.91 -2.52 2.92
N MET A 40 0.56 -1.28 2.54
CA MET A 40 1.35 -0.47 1.61
C MET A 40 2.77 -0.23 2.13
N ARG A 41 2.91 0.17 3.41
CA ARG A 41 4.20 0.47 4.02
C ARG A 41 5.09 -0.76 4.15
N ILE A 42 4.51 -1.92 4.52
CA ILE A 42 5.25 -3.20 4.55
C ILE A 42 5.79 -3.52 3.15
N MET A 43 4.97 -3.41 2.11
CA MET A 43 5.39 -3.73 0.75
C MET A 43 6.41 -2.74 0.20
N LEU A 44 6.23 -1.43 0.44
CA LEU A 44 7.20 -0.40 0.03
C LEU A 44 8.58 -0.64 0.65
N ASN A 45 8.64 -1.05 1.91
CA ASN A 45 9.90 -1.35 2.59
C ASN A 45 10.65 -2.59 2.02
N GLN A 46 10.01 -3.38 1.18
CA GLN A 46 10.64 -4.53 0.50
C GLN A 46 11.18 -4.16 -0.89
N VAL A 47 10.81 -2.99 -1.41
CA VAL A 47 11.29 -2.49 -2.71
C VAL A 47 12.71 -1.95 -2.54
N ASN A 48 13.61 -2.31 -3.46
CA ASN A 48 14.98 -1.79 -3.46
C ASN A 48 15.04 -0.34 -3.97
N ILE A 49 14.64 0.60 -3.11
CA ILE A 49 14.62 2.05 -3.38
C ILE A 49 15.17 2.84 -2.20
N ASP A 50 15.70 4.02 -2.52
CA ASP A 50 15.89 5.11 -1.57
C ASP A 50 14.81 6.16 -1.85
N GLY A 51 13.72 6.09 -1.09
CA GLY A 51 12.50 6.85 -1.34
C GLY A 51 12.08 7.66 -0.12
N THR A 52 11.59 8.88 -0.35
CA THR A 52 11.00 9.73 0.70
C THR A 52 9.52 9.91 0.43
N ILE A 53 8.69 9.66 1.44
CA ILE A 53 7.25 9.95 1.38
C ILE A 53 7.08 11.46 1.55
N VAL A 54 6.72 12.14 0.47
CA VAL A 54 6.46 13.60 0.48
C VAL A 54 4.97 13.93 0.59
N ILE A 55 4.10 12.96 0.33
CA ILE A 55 2.65 13.03 0.49
C ILE A 55 2.20 11.68 1.06
N GLY A 56 1.51 11.70 2.20
CA GLY A 56 1.00 10.52 2.88
C GLY A 56 0.29 10.91 4.19
N GLU A 57 -0.20 9.89 4.90
CA GLU A 57 -0.70 9.97 6.28
C GLU A 57 0.44 9.71 7.29
#